data_AF-A0A1Y3N5V6-F1
#
_entry.id   AF-A0A1Y3N5V6-F1
#
_cell.length_a   1.000
_cell.length_b   1.000
_cell.length_c   1.000
_cell.angle_alpha   90.00
_cell.angle_beta   90.00
_cell.angle_gamma   90.00
#
_symmetry.space_group_name_H-M   'P 1'
#
loop_
_entity.id
_entity.type
_entity.pdbx_description
1 polymer ?
#
loop_
_entity_poly.entity_id
_entity_poly.type
_entity_poly.pdbx_seq_one_letter_code
_entity_poly.pdbx_strand_id
1 'polypeptide(L)'
;MKSPIDLNLINSFQGALVDTGITWYNCDVLKKISKNNLEATSKKVKTTLDFIGDSLNEIKEASENPDTGFDDFDDDLDSDNEDEEETKRELTETEKTILENTLNIFKMSNFLLKKILTRTMKQYLKDTSIEANQWLDSVAEHAGKSFSEATDDLACAAMSYPLDAETIVEESNKLFEKASSLIDICIKVSDEINVKWYNTCRDQFTKYINAIAACKSE
;
A
#
# COMPACT_ATOMS: atom_id res chain seq x y z
N MET A 1 47.15 21.27 -7.19
CA MET A 1 46.93 20.00 -7.93
C MET A 1 46.79 18.90 -6.90
N LYS A 2 45.66 18.19 -6.85
CA LYS A 2 45.55 16.98 -6.03
C LYS A 2 46.44 15.92 -6.69
N SER A 3 47.29 15.26 -5.90
CA SER A 3 48.19 14.20 -6.38
C SER A 3 47.39 13.10 -7.09
N PRO A 4 47.94 12.46 -8.14
CA PRO A 4 47.29 11.34 -8.81
C PRO A 4 46.99 10.24 -7.80
N ILE A 5 45.80 9.62 -7.92
CA ILE A 5 45.43 8.45 -7.12
C ILE A 5 46.35 7.30 -7.54
N ASP A 6 47.09 6.76 -6.59
CA ASP A 6 47.91 5.56 -6.81
C ASP A 6 46.98 4.34 -6.89
N LEU A 7 46.74 3.86 -8.11
CA LEU A 7 45.87 2.74 -8.41
C LEU A 7 46.37 1.41 -7.80
N ASN A 8 47.64 1.36 -7.36
CA ASN A 8 48.22 0.18 -6.71
C ASN A 8 47.80 0.02 -5.24
N LEU A 9 47.15 1.03 -4.64
CA LEU A 9 46.58 0.98 -3.29
C LEU A 9 45.13 0.45 -3.27
N ILE A 10 44.54 0.20 -4.43
CA ILE A 10 43.18 -0.32 -4.55
C ILE A 10 43.24 -1.84 -4.39
N ASN A 11 43.03 -2.32 -3.16
CA ASN A 11 43.03 -3.75 -2.83
C ASN A 11 41.96 -4.58 -3.59
N SER A 12 40.98 -3.92 -4.22
CA SER A 12 39.97 -4.52 -5.08
C SER A 12 39.36 -3.48 -6.03
N PHE A 13 39.52 -3.68 -7.34
CA PHE A 13 38.91 -2.82 -8.38
C PHE A 13 37.37 -2.89 -8.37
N GLN A 14 36.82 -3.97 -7.80
CA GLN A 14 35.38 -4.16 -7.60
C GLN A 14 34.77 -3.06 -6.72
N GLY A 15 35.46 -2.69 -5.63
CA GLY A 15 34.96 -1.67 -4.68
C GLY A 15 34.85 -0.29 -5.32
N ALA A 16 35.91 0.14 -6.02
CA ALA A 16 35.93 1.45 -6.69
C ALA A 16 34.87 1.56 -7.81
N LEU A 17 34.60 0.46 -8.53
CA LEU A 17 33.53 0.39 -9.53
C LEU A 17 32.15 0.46 -8.90
N VAL A 18 31.91 -0.27 -7.81
CA VAL A 18 30.64 -0.23 -7.07
C VAL A 18 30.38 1.16 -6.51
N ASP A 19 31.37 1.78 -5.86
CA ASP A 19 31.25 3.12 -5.28
C ASP A 19 30.97 4.18 -6.36
N THR A 20 31.63 4.07 -7.50
CA THR A 20 31.40 4.94 -8.66
C THR A 20 29.98 4.73 -9.21
N GLY A 21 29.53 3.47 -9.31
CA GLY A 21 28.17 3.12 -9.72
C GLY A 21 27.11 3.70 -8.79
N ILE A 22 27.28 3.57 -7.47
CA ILE A 22 26.40 4.17 -6.46
C ILE A 22 26.38 5.70 -6.60
N THR A 23 27.54 6.32 -6.83
CA THR A 23 27.64 7.77 -7.01
C THR A 23 26.85 8.24 -8.24
N TRP A 24 27.00 7.58 -9.39
CA TRP A 24 26.22 7.92 -10.59
C TRP A 24 24.73 7.69 -10.42
N TYR A 25 24.34 6.58 -9.79
CA TYR A 25 22.95 6.31 -9.44
C TYR A 25 22.36 7.44 -8.58
N ASN A 26 23.08 7.88 -7.54
CA ASN A 26 22.65 8.98 -6.68
C ASN A 26 22.54 10.30 -7.44
N CYS A 27 23.46 10.58 -8.38
CA CYS A 27 23.36 11.74 -9.27
C CYS A 27 22.09 11.69 -10.15
N ASP A 28 21.67 10.50 -10.59
CA ASP A 28 20.43 10.33 -11.35
C ASP A 28 19.19 10.44 -10.46
N VAL A 29 19.25 9.98 -9.20
CA VAL A 29 18.19 10.20 -8.20
C VAL A 29 18.00 11.69 -7.92
N LEU A 30 19.10 12.47 -7.80
CA LEU A 30 19.03 13.92 -7.60
C LEU A 30 18.25 14.65 -8.71
N LYS A 31 18.28 14.14 -9.95
CA LYS A 31 17.49 14.70 -11.06
C LYS A 31 15.98 14.42 -10.93
N LYS A 32 15.61 13.41 -10.13
CA LYS A 32 14.23 12.94 -9.92
C LYS A 32 13.62 13.43 -8.61
N ILE A 33 14.35 14.16 -7.77
CA ILE A 33 13.80 14.71 -6.52
C ILE A 33 12.67 15.69 -6.80
N SER A 34 11.74 15.79 -5.86
CA SER A 34 10.61 16.70 -5.99
C SER A 34 11.02 18.17 -5.89
N LYS A 35 10.44 19.01 -6.74
CA LYS A 35 10.78 20.44 -6.81
C LYS A 35 10.04 21.29 -5.79
N ASN A 36 8.92 20.79 -5.28
CA ASN A 36 8.09 21.47 -4.30
C ASN A 36 7.35 20.44 -3.43
N ASN A 37 6.68 20.94 -2.38
CA ASN A 37 6.03 20.07 -1.40
C ASN A 37 4.86 19.29 -1.99
N LEU A 38 4.13 19.90 -2.93
CA LEU A 38 3.04 19.24 -3.64
C LEU A 38 3.54 18.03 -4.43
N GLU A 39 4.65 18.16 -5.15
CA GLU A 39 5.26 17.06 -5.90
C GLU A 39 5.81 15.98 -4.97
N ALA A 40 6.43 16.36 -3.84
CA ALA A 40 6.91 15.43 -2.82
C ALA A 40 5.76 14.60 -2.22
N THR A 41 4.71 15.28 -1.76
CA THR A 41 3.49 14.66 -1.23
C THR A 41 2.83 13.78 -2.29
N SER A 42 2.73 14.26 -3.53
CA SER A 42 2.13 13.50 -4.64
C SER A 42 2.88 12.20 -4.92
N LYS A 43 4.23 12.22 -4.91
CA LYS A 43 5.02 10.99 -5.08
C LYS A 43 4.78 10.00 -3.94
N LYS A 44 4.69 10.49 -2.70
CA LYS A 44 4.43 9.64 -1.54
C LYS A 44 3.05 9.00 -1.59
N VAL A 45 2.01 9.78 -1.87
CA VAL A 45 0.63 9.26 -2.05
C VAL A 45 0.56 8.25 -3.20
N LYS A 46 1.25 8.52 -4.32
CA LYS A 46 1.32 7.57 -5.44
C LYS A 46 1.99 6.27 -5.06
N THR A 47 3.07 6.31 -4.28
CA THR A 47 3.76 5.10 -3.82
C THR A 47 2.80 4.19 -3.04
N THR A 48 2.04 4.76 -2.09
CA THR A 48 1.03 4.00 -1.34
C THR A 48 -0.12 3.51 -2.24
N LEU A 49 -0.52 4.31 -3.23
CA LEU A 49 -1.56 3.95 -4.19
C LEU A 49 -1.15 2.76 -5.06
N ASP A 50 0.08 2.77 -5.55
CA ASP A 50 0.66 1.69 -6.34
C ASP A 50 0.76 0.43 -5.47
N PHE A 51 1.26 0.56 -4.23
CA PHE A 51 1.30 -0.54 -3.25
C PHE A 51 -0.07 -1.18 -3.00
N ILE A 52 -1.12 -0.38 -2.73
CA ILE A 52 -2.50 -0.89 -2.60
C ILE A 52 -2.97 -1.59 -3.89
N GLY A 53 -2.54 -1.09 -5.05
CA GLY A 53 -2.83 -1.68 -6.36
C GLY A 53 -2.21 -3.06 -6.52
N ASP A 54 -0.97 -3.22 -6.04
CA ASP A 54 -0.24 -4.49 -6.07
C ASP A 54 -0.88 -5.49 -5.08
N SER A 55 -1.16 -5.10 -3.83
CA SER A 55 -1.86 -5.95 -2.87
C SER A 55 -3.24 -6.40 -3.37
N LEU A 56 -3.95 -5.54 -4.12
CA LEU A 56 -5.23 -5.90 -4.75
C LEU A 56 -5.10 -6.98 -5.82
N ASN A 57 -3.98 -7.05 -6.51
CA ASN A 57 -3.72 -8.09 -7.50
C ASN A 57 -3.26 -9.37 -6.81
N GLU A 58 -2.35 -9.26 -5.83
CA GLU A 58 -1.87 -10.39 -5.02
C GLU A 58 -3.03 -11.13 -4.34
N ILE A 59 -3.94 -10.41 -3.67
CA ILE A 59 -5.11 -11.04 -3.02
C ILE A 59 -6.03 -11.74 -4.04
N LYS A 60 -6.18 -11.18 -5.24
CA LYS A 60 -6.98 -11.83 -6.29
C LYS A 60 -6.30 -13.10 -6.80
N GLU A 61 -5.01 -13.03 -7.09
CA GLU A 61 -4.22 -14.16 -7.53
C GLU A 61 -4.21 -15.28 -6.47
N ALA A 62 -4.04 -14.93 -5.20
CA ALA A 62 -4.13 -15.85 -4.06
C ALA A 62 -5.53 -16.50 -3.94
N SER A 63 -6.60 -15.76 -4.26
CA SER A 63 -7.95 -16.32 -4.23
C SER A 63 -8.31 -17.22 -5.41
N GLU A 64 -7.63 -17.07 -6.54
CA GLU A 64 -7.76 -17.95 -7.70
C GLU A 64 -6.93 -19.25 -7.52
N ASN A 65 -5.93 -19.21 -6.65
CA ASN A 65 -5.09 -20.34 -6.26
C ASN A 65 -4.92 -20.42 -4.72
N PRO A 66 -6.00 -20.71 -3.96
CA PRO A 66 -5.98 -20.73 -2.50
C PRO A 66 -5.19 -21.89 -1.88
N ASP A 67 -4.46 -22.66 -2.71
CA ASP A 67 -3.78 -23.90 -2.34
C ASP A 67 -2.27 -23.78 -2.22
N THR A 68 -1.70 -22.58 -2.35
CA THR A 68 -0.33 -22.38 -1.89
C THR A 68 -0.38 -22.21 -0.39
N GLY A 69 -0.38 -23.33 0.33
CA GLY A 69 0.34 -23.36 1.60
C GLY A 69 1.62 -22.56 1.40
N PHE A 70 1.87 -21.62 2.31
CA PHE A 70 3.11 -20.86 2.36
C PHE A 70 4.23 -21.84 2.03
N ASP A 71 4.83 -21.69 0.84
CA ASP A 71 5.89 -22.58 0.38
C ASP A 71 7.00 -22.37 1.40
N ASP A 72 7.01 -23.27 2.39
CA ASP A 72 7.95 -23.25 3.48
C ASP A 72 9.29 -23.36 2.76
N PHE A 73 10.06 -22.28 2.83
CA PHE A 73 11.35 -22.14 2.16
C PHE A 73 12.39 -23.05 2.85
N ASP A 74 12.01 -24.30 3.16
CA ASP A 74 12.78 -25.25 3.95
C ASP A 74 12.57 -26.72 3.56
N ASP A 75 12.14 -27.03 2.33
CA ASP A 75 12.21 -28.42 1.82
C ASP A 75 12.94 -28.48 0.46
N ASP A 76 14.21 -28.11 0.48
CA ASP A 76 15.18 -28.68 -0.46
C ASP A 76 15.74 -29.96 0.21
N LEU A 77 15.22 -31.12 -0.21
CA LEU A 77 15.97 -32.27 -0.72
C LEU A 77 15.19 -33.59 -0.55
N ASP A 78 14.91 -34.21 -1.71
CA ASP A 78 14.49 -35.61 -1.92
C ASP A 78 13.04 -35.99 -1.55
N SER A 79 12.11 -35.74 -2.48
CA SER A 79 11.14 -36.79 -2.84
C SER A 79 10.69 -36.64 -4.27
N ASP A 80 11.14 -37.57 -5.13
CA ASP A 80 10.38 -38.00 -6.29
C ASP A 80 8.97 -38.37 -5.82
N ASN A 81 7.96 -37.54 -6.11
CA ASN A 81 6.58 -37.98 -6.08
C ASN A 81 5.81 -37.39 -7.25
N GLU A 82 5.22 -38.34 -7.97
CA GLU A 82 4.43 -38.24 -9.17
C GLU A 82 3.14 -37.44 -8.92
N ASP A 83 2.82 -36.52 -9.83
CA ASP A 83 1.46 -36.11 -10.24
C ASP A 83 0.33 -36.26 -9.21
N GLU A 84 0.38 -35.54 -8.08
CA GLU A 84 -0.84 -35.18 -7.37
C GLU A 84 -1.41 -33.91 -8.02
N GLU A 85 -2.53 -34.06 -8.75
CA GLU A 85 -3.36 -32.93 -9.15
C GLU A 85 -3.63 -32.09 -7.88
N GLU A 86 -3.01 -30.91 -7.78
CA GLU A 86 -3.29 -29.92 -6.73
C GLU A 86 -4.81 -29.71 -6.69
N THR A 87 -5.48 -30.36 -5.74
CA THR A 87 -6.91 -30.20 -5.50
C THR A 87 -7.15 -28.82 -4.93
N LYS A 88 -7.19 -27.82 -5.81
CA LYS A 88 -7.48 -26.43 -5.48
C LYS A 88 -8.62 -26.36 -4.48
N ARG A 89 -8.30 -25.92 -3.27
CA ARG A 89 -9.29 -25.69 -2.23
C ARG A 89 -10.39 -24.76 -2.75
N GLU A 90 -11.63 -25.22 -2.82
CA GLU A 90 -12.75 -24.32 -3.13
C GLU A 90 -13.07 -23.42 -1.94
N LEU A 91 -13.17 -22.11 -2.18
CA LEU A 91 -13.61 -21.15 -1.17
C LEU A 91 -15.07 -21.41 -0.76
N THR A 92 -15.34 -21.40 0.53
CA THR A 92 -16.72 -21.43 1.04
C THR A 92 -17.46 -20.12 0.68
N GLU A 93 -18.80 -20.12 0.69
CA GLU A 93 -19.58 -18.90 0.43
C GLU A 93 -19.30 -17.79 1.46
N THR A 94 -19.03 -18.18 2.70
CA THR A 94 -18.60 -17.27 3.76
C THR A 94 -17.25 -16.64 3.42
N GLU A 95 -16.27 -17.44 3.00
CA GLU A 95 -14.95 -16.93 2.59
C GLU A 95 -15.01 -16.04 1.35
N LYS A 96 -15.83 -16.39 0.35
CA LYS A 96 -16.08 -15.53 -0.81
C LYS A 96 -16.64 -14.18 -0.39
N THR A 97 -17.58 -14.17 0.56
CA THR A 97 -18.18 -12.94 1.09
C THR A 97 -17.16 -12.10 1.84
N ILE A 98 -16.34 -12.71 2.71
CA ILE A 98 -15.26 -12.05 3.43
C ILE A 98 -14.27 -11.42 2.45
N LEU A 99 -13.81 -12.18 1.47
CA LEU A 99 -12.84 -11.75 0.48
C LEU A 99 -13.38 -10.63 -0.42
N GLU A 100 -14.62 -10.74 -0.91
CA GLU A 100 -15.23 -9.70 -1.75
C GLU A 100 -15.30 -8.36 -1.00
N ASN A 101 -15.75 -8.38 0.26
CA ASN A 101 -15.83 -7.17 1.06
C ASN A 101 -14.43 -6.62 1.40
N THR A 102 -13.46 -7.49 1.64
CA THR A 102 -12.06 -7.10 1.85
C THR A 102 -11.48 -6.41 0.61
N LEU A 103 -11.65 -6.99 -0.58
CA LEU A 103 -11.27 -6.36 -1.85
C LEU A 103 -11.95 -5.01 -2.06
N ASN A 104 -13.20 -4.85 -1.62
CA ASN A 104 -13.90 -3.58 -1.70
C ASN A 104 -13.34 -2.52 -0.73
N ILE A 105 -12.83 -2.92 0.43
CA ILE A 105 -12.08 -2.03 1.35
C ILE A 105 -10.81 -1.51 0.65
N PHE A 106 -10.00 -2.40 0.05
CA PHE A 106 -8.82 -1.99 -0.70
C PHE A 106 -9.15 -1.05 -1.88
N LYS A 107 -10.21 -1.36 -2.65
CA LYS A 107 -10.68 -0.48 -3.72
C LYS A 107 -11.07 0.89 -3.19
N MET A 108 -11.74 0.94 -2.03
CA MET A 108 -12.13 2.21 -1.41
C MET A 108 -10.92 3.01 -0.93
N SER A 109 -9.93 2.36 -0.32
CA SER A 109 -8.63 2.96 0.03
C SER A 109 -7.94 3.55 -1.20
N ASN A 110 -7.89 2.80 -2.31
CA ASN A 110 -7.32 3.28 -3.56
C ASN A 110 -8.10 4.48 -4.11
N PHE A 111 -9.44 4.44 -4.09
CA PHE A 111 -10.27 5.58 -4.52
C PHE A 111 -10.10 6.81 -3.62
N LEU A 112 -9.93 6.63 -2.31
CA LEU A 112 -9.62 7.71 -1.38
C LEU A 112 -8.32 8.42 -1.78
N LEU A 113 -7.23 7.68 -1.94
CA LEU A 113 -5.94 8.26 -2.33
C LEU A 113 -5.99 8.91 -3.72
N LYS A 114 -6.68 8.27 -4.69
CA LYS A 114 -6.92 8.86 -6.02
C LYS A 114 -7.70 10.16 -5.94
N LYS A 115 -8.74 10.23 -5.10
CA LYS A 115 -9.54 11.45 -4.91
C LYS A 115 -8.68 12.57 -4.34
N ILE A 116 -7.90 12.29 -3.29
CA ILE A 116 -7.02 13.26 -2.63
C ILE A 116 -6.01 13.81 -3.64
N LEU A 117 -5.32 12.93 -4.37
CA LEU A 117 -4.31 13.28 -5.36
C LEU A 117 -4.88 14.11 -6.52
N THR A 118 -6.04 13.71 -7.05
CA THR A 118 -6.56 14.27 -8.30
C THR A 118 -7.53 15.43 -8.12
N ARG A 119 -8.11 15.62 -6.93
CA ARG A 119 -9.10 16.66 -6.64
C ARG A 119 -8.65 17.58 -5.51
N THR A 120 -8.39 17.06 -4.33
CA THR A 120 -8.12 17.91 -3.15
C THR A 120 -6.76 18.59 -3.23
N MET A 121 -5.69 17.85 -3.53
CA MET A 121 -4.34 18.42 -3.62
C MET A 121 -4.17 19.43 -4.76
N LYS A 122 -5.00 19.36 -5.82
CA LYS A 122 -4.88 20.24 -6.99
C LYS A 122 -5.13 21.71 -6.67
N GLN A 123 -5.87 22.03 -5.60
CA GLN A 123 -6.10 23.43 -5.21
C GLN A 123 -4.80 24.13 -4.81
N TYR A 124 -3.76 23.38 -4.43
CA TYR A 124 -2.45 23.90 -4.02
C TYR A 124 -1.42 23.95 -5.16
N LEU A 125 -1.82 23.76 -6.43
CA LEU A 125 -0.89 23.77 -7.58
C LEU A 125 -0.01 25.02 -7.69
N LYS A 126 -0.52 26.16 -7.21
CA LYS A 126 0.19 27.45 -7.23
C LYS A 126 0.37 28.04 -5.84
N ASP A 127 -0.03 27.31 -4.80
CA ASP A 127 0.01 27.78 -3.44
C ASP A 127 1.32 27.33 -2.79
N THR A 128 2.09 28.31 -2.31
CA THR A 128 3.38 28.10 -1.64
C THR A 128 3.36 28.61 -0.20
N SER A 129 2.16 28.92 0.32
CA SER A 129 1.96 29.34 1.70
C SER A 129 2.41 28.26 2.68
N ILE A 130 2.75 28.69 3.89
CA ILE A 130 3.16 27.79 4.97
C ILE A 130 2.00 26.87 5.32
N GLU A 131 0.78 27.39 5.33
CA GLU A 131 -0.46 26.67 5.63
C GLU A 131 -0.72 25.56 4.59
N ALA A 132 -0.54 25.85 3.30
CA ALA A 132 -0.65 24.84 2.25
C ALA A 132 0.40 23.74 2.41
N ASN A 133 1.66 24.11 2.72
CA ASN A 133 2.72 23.13 2.92
C ASN A 133 2.47 22.26 4.16
N GLN A 134 2.03 22.83 5.28
CA GLN A 134 1.68 22.08 6.49
C GLN A 134 0.53 21.10 6.25
N TRP A 135 -0.48 21.51 5.49
CA TRP A 135 -1.58 20.60 5.12
C TRP A 135 -1.08 19.46 4.23
N LEU A 136 -0.22 19.75 3.25
CA LEU A 136 0.39 18.74 2.39
C LEU A 136 1.27 17.76 3.18
N ASP A 137 2.04 18.26 4.15
CA ASP A 137 2.85 17.42 5.05
C ASP A 137 1.96 16.48 5.88
N SER A 138 0.85 17.00 6.41
CA SER A 138 -0.13 16.20 7.15
C SER A 138 -0.74 15.09 6.29
N VAL A 139 -1.07 15.39 5.02
CA VAL A 139 -1.50 14.38 4.05
C VAL A 139 -0.40 13.36 3.79
N ALA A 140 0.84 13.79 3.58
CA ALA A 140 1.98 12.92 3.32
C ALA A 140 2.30 11.99 4.50
N GLU A 141 2.08 12.45 5.73
CA GLU A 141 2.21 11.67 6.95
C GLU A 141 1.14 10.57 7.02
N HIS A 142 -0.13 10.95 6.86
CA HIS A 142 -1.27 10.05 7.05
C HIS A 142 -1.54 9.12 5.88
N ALA A 143 -1.19 9.51 4.65
CA ALA A 143 -1.27 8.65 3.46
C ALA A 143 0.03 7.87 3.22
N GLY A 144 1.03 8.05 4.09
CA GLY A 144 2.37 7.48 3.93
C GLY A 144 2.50 6.09 4.54
N LYS A 145 3.58 5.91 5.29
CA LYS A 145 4.02 4.62 5.83
C LYS A 145 2.93 3.91 6.65
N SER A 146 2.29 4.59 7.60
CA SER A 146 1.30 3.98 8.48
C SER A 146 0.04 3.49 7.76
N PHE A 147 -0.34 4.15 6.66
CA PHE A 147 -1.44 3.70 5.81
C PHE A 147 -1.04 2.46 5.00
N SER A 148 0.19 2.46 4.49
CA SER A 148 0.77 1.32 3.77
C SER A 148 0.90 0.09 4.67
N GLU A 149 1.38 0.26 5.90
CA GLU A 149 1.50 -0.83 6.89
C GLU A 149 0.13 -1.42 7.21
N ALA A 150 -0.87 -0.58 7.53
CA ALA A 150 -2.23 -1.08 7.77
C ALA A 150 -2.88 -1.75 6.53
N THR A 151 -2.44 -1.39 5.33
CA THR A 151 -2.85 -2.05 4.08
C THR A 151 -2.21 -3.43 3.96
N ASP A 152 -0.92 -3.54 4.30
CA ASP A 152 -0.13 -4.76 4.27
C ASP A 152 -0.63 -5.78 5.32
N ASP A 153 -0.90 -5.33 6.54
CA ASP A 153 -1.45 -6.17 7.62
C ASP A 153 -2.79 -6.79 7.20
N LEU A 154 -3.69 -5.98 6.60
CA LEU A 154 -4.95 -6.48 6.06
C LEU A 154 -4.74 -7.43 4.87
N ALA A 155 -3.74 -7.19 4.03
CA ALA A 155 -3.45 -8.06 2.88
C ALA A 155 -2.97 -9.44 3.37
N CYS A 156 -2.06 -9.46 4.35
CA CYS A 156 -1.60 -10.69 4.99
C CYS A 156 -2.77 -11.48 5.60
N ALA A 157 -3.67 -10.80 6.32
CA ALA A 157 -4.87 -11.44 6.86
C ALA A 157 -5.79 -11.99 5.76
N ALA A 158 -5.93 -11.28 4.63
CA ALA A 158 -6.76 -11.67 3.49
C ALA A 158 -6.18 -12.82 2.65
N MET A 159 -4.90 -13.14 2.81
CA MET A 159 -4.20 -14.25 2.14
C MET A 159 -3.95 -15.44 3.08
N SER A 160 -4.23 -15.29 4.37
CA SER A 160 -4.05 -16.35 5.37
C SER A 160 -5.28 -17.25 5.41
N TYR A 161 -5.21 -18.38 4.72
CA TYR A 161 -6.28 -19.36 4.61
C TYR A 161 -6.24 -20.42 5.74
N PRO A 162 -7.40 -20.87 6.28
CA PRO A 162 -8.76 -20.37 6.07
C PRO A 162 -8.96 -18.94 6.57
N LEU A 163 -9.82 -18.18 5.89
CA LEU A 163 -10.00 -16.77 6.22
C LEU A 163 -10.66 -16.61 7.60
N ASP A 164 -9.99 -15.90 8.49
CA ASP A 164 -10.54 -15.56 9.80
C ASP A 164 -11.24 -14.20 9.76
N ALA A 165 -12.58 -14.23 9.85
CA ALA A 165 -13.40 -13.02 9.91
C ALA A 165 -13.06 -12.13 11.12
N GLU A 166 -12.57 -12.69 12.22
CA GLU A 166 -12.19 -11.89 13.39
C GLU A 166 -10.96 -11.04 13.12
N THR A 167 -9.86 -11.67 12.71
CA THR A 167 -8.61 -11.00 12.33
C THR A 167 -8.83 -10.01 11.18
N ILE A 168 -9.54 -10.40 10.12
CA ILE A 168 -9.77 -9.51 8.97
C ILE A 168 -10.57 -8.27 9.39
N VAL A 169 -11.55 -8.40 10.30
CA VAL A 169 -12.27 -7.24 10.84
C VAL A 169 -11.37 -6.35 11.69
N GLU A 170 -10.48 -6.92 12.51
CA GLU A 170 -9.51 -6.14 13.28
C GLU A 170 -8.62 -5.30 12.35
N GLU A 171 -7.99 -5.94 11.36
CA GLU A 171 -7.10 -5.25 10.41
C GLU A 171 -7.86 -4.25 9.53
N SER A 172 -9.08 -4.58 9.13
CA SER A 172 -9.95 -3.66 8.39
C SER A 172 -10.27 -2.40 9.21
N ASN A 173 -10.51 -2.54 10.52
CA ASN A 173 -10.74 -1.40 11.40
C ASN A 173 -9.48 -0.55 11.56
N LYS A 174 -8.29 -1.15 11.70
CA LYS A 174 -7.02 -0.42 11.74
C LYS A 174 -6.81 0.41 10.48
N LEU A 175 -7.03 -0.17 9.30
CA LEU A 175 -6.97 0.57 8.03
C LEU A 175 -8.03 1.68 7.97
N PHE A 176 -9.25 1.39 8.42
CA PHE A 176 -10.33 2.38 8.46
C PHE A 176 -10.05 3.56 9.39
N GLU A 177 -9.37 3.35 10.52
CA GLU A 177 -8.91 4.45 11.39
C GLU A 177 -7.92 5.37 10.67
N LYS A 178 -6.98 4.79 9.90
CA LYS A 178 -6.04 5.59 9.09
C LYS A 178 -6.76 6.35 8.00
N ALA A 179 -7.69 5.69 7.29
CA ALA A 179 -8.53 6.31 6.27
C ALA A 179 -9.39 7.44 6.84
N SER A 180 -10.01 7.23 8.02
CA SER A 180 -10.85 8.24 8.67
C SER A 180 -10.05 9.47 9.09
N SER A 181 -8.84 9.27 9.64
CA SER A 181 -7.94 10.37 9.99
C SER A 181 -7.55 11.20 8.75
N LEU A 182 -7.23 10.52 7.65
CA LEU A 182 -6.91 11.16 6.37
C LEU A 182 -8.12 11.91 5.78
N ILE A 183 -9.32 11.33 5.91
CA ILE A 183 -10.58 11.97 5.49
C ILE A 183 -10.81 13.27 6.29
N ASP A 184 -10.61 13.25 7.61
CA ASP A 184 -10.81 14.43 8.46
C ASP A 184 -9.86 15.58 8.10
N ILE A 185 -8.62 15.27 7.71
CA ILE A 185 -7.67 16.25 7.19
C ILE A 185 -8.18 16.87 5.88
N CYS A 186 -8.75 16.05 4.99
CA CYS A 186 -9.22 16.49 3.68
C CYS A 186 -10.53 17.30 3.75
N ILE A 187 -11.44 16.94 4.66
CA ILE A 187 -12.72 17.66 4.86
C ILE A 187 -12.49 19.13 5.21
N LYS A 188 -11.48 19.43 6.03
CA LYS A 188 -11.17 20.81 6.48
C LYS A 188 -10.91 21.81 5.36
N VAL A 189 -10.50 21.32 4.19
CA VAL A 189 -10.10 22.15 3.04
C VAL A 189 -10.95 21.88 1.80
N SER A 190 -12.05 21.14 1.94
CA SER A 190 -12.90 20.69 0.84
C SER A 190 -14.21 21.48 0.77
N ASP A 191 -14.74 21.62 -0.44
CA ASP A 191 -16.10 22.12 -0.66
C ASP A 191 -17.17 21.10 -0.22
N GLU A 192 -18.43 21.55 -0.14
CA GLU A 192 -19.56 20.72 0.30
C GLU A 192 -19.73 19.42 -0.53
N ILE A 193 -19.48 19.50 -1.84
CA ILE A 193 -19.57 18.35 -2.75
C ILE A 193 -18.54 17.29 -2.38
N ASN A 194 -17.29 17.71 -2.15
CA ASN A 194 -16.22 16.80 -1.78
C ASN A 194 -16.38 16.29 -0.35
N VAL A 195 -16.85 17.12 0.60
CA VAL A 195 -17.19 16.68 1.96
C VAL A 195 -18.23 15.57 1.93
N LYS A 196 -19.30 15.71 1.14
CA LYS A 196 -20.31 14.65 0.98
C LYS A 196 -19.71 13.36 0.43
N TRP A 197 -18.81 13.47 -0.54
CA TRP A 197 -18.10 12.31 -1.10
C TRP A 197 -17.24 11.61 -0.03
N TYR A 198 -16.51 12.37 0.78
CA TYR A 198 -15.67 11.84 1.85
C TYR A 198 -16.48 11.12 2.93
N ASN A 199 -17.63 11.67 3.32
CA ASN A 199 -18.55 11.00 4.24
C ASN A 199 -19.12 9.71 3.62
N THR A 200 -19.49 9.75 2.33
CA THR A 200 -19.95 8.55 1.63
C THR A 200 -18.87 7.47 1.59
N CYS A 201 -17.61 7.86 1.37
CA CYS A 201 -16.45 6.96 1.40
C CYS A 201 -16.32 6.29 2.77
N ARG A 202 -16.42 7.06 3.87
CA ARG A 202 -16.44 6.56 5.24
C ARG A 202 -17.57 5.54 5.46
N ASP A 203 -18.78 5.85 4.99
CA ASP A 203 -19.93 4.94 5.11
C ASP A 203 -19.71 3.63 4.36
N GLN A 204 -19.04 3.65 3.20
CA GLN A 204 -18.72 2.42 2.46
C GLN A 204 -17.73 1.52 3.22
N PHE A 205 -16.69 2.08 3.85
CA PHE A 205 -15.79 1.29 4.70
C PHE A 205 -16.56 0.58 5.80
N THR A 206 -17.37 1.32 6.57
CA THR A 206 -18.21 0.76 7.64
C THR A 206 -19.14 -0.33 7.12
N LYS A 207 -19.76 -0.12 5.95
CA LYS A 207 -20.63 -1.12 5.31
C LYS A 207 -19.89 -2.42 5.03
N TYR A 208 -18.70 -2.36 4.42
CA TYR A 208 -17.93 -3.56 4.08
C TYR A 208 -17.41 -4.27 5.34
N ILE A 209 -16.93 -3.52 6.33
CA ILE A 209 -16.47 -4.08 7.62
C ILE A 209 -17.62 -4.80 8.34
N ASN A 210 -18.81 -4.20 8.38
CA ASN A 210 -19.98 -4.84 8.99
C ASN A 210 -20.42 -6.11 8.25
N ALA A 211 -20.28 -6.15 6.93
CA ALA A 211 -20.57 -7.34 6.14
C ALA A 211 -19.62 -8.50 6.50
N ILE A 212 -18.32 -8.23 6.67
CA ILE A 212 -17.34 -9.22 7.14
C ILE A 212 -17.65 -9.64 8.59
N ALA A 213 -17.99 -8.68 9.45
CA ALA A 213 -18.32 -8.97 10.85
C ALA A 213 -19.56 -9.86 11.02
N ALA A 214 -20.52 -9.79 10.09
CA ALA A 214 -21.69 -10.68 10.09
C ALA A 214 -21.31 -12.15 9.87
N CYS A 215 -20.20 -12.41 9.16
CA CYS A 215 -19.67 -13.76 8.95
C CYS A 215 -19.02 -14.38 10.20
N LYS A 216 -18.81 -13.61 11.29
CA LYS A 216 -18.31 -14.14 12.57
C LYS A 216 -19.33 -15.03 13.31
N SER A 217 -20.61 -14.95 12.92
CA SER A 217 -21.74 -15.50 13.67
C SER A 217 -22.29 -16.81 13.08
N GLU A 218 -21.65 -17.35 12.04
CA GLU A 218 -21.95 -18.64 11.41
C GLU A 218 -20.88 -19.67 11.77
#